data_AF-A0A967SZS4-F1
#
_entry.id   AF-A0A967SZS4-F1
#
_cell.length_a   1.000
_cell.length_b   1.000
_cell.length_c   1.000
_cell.angle_alpha   90.00
_cell.angle_beta   90.00
_cell.angle_gamma   90.00
#
_symmetry.space_group_name_H-M   'P 1'
#
loop_
_entity.id
_entity.type
_entity.pdbx_description
1 polymer ?
#
loop_
_entity_poly.entity_id
_entity_poly.type
_entity_poly.pdbx_seq_one_letter_code
_entity_poly.pdbx_strand_id
1 'polypeptide(L)' 'ALCLASLDIKSRELTFTNAGLVEPLLKSGDSVTHVEAPGPRQPLGLIRDIVYQEKKIHLEPGEIFIFLTDGIPEAQNHAR' A
#
# COMPACT_ATOMS: atom_id res chain seq x y z
N ALA A 1 -12.15 -4.20 -0.48
CA ALA A 1 -11.03 -3.37 0.00
C ALA A 1 -10.47 -2.56 -1.17
N LEU A 2 -9.74 -1.47 -0.90
CA LEU A 2 -9.14 -0.61 -1.93
C LEU A 2 -7.81 -0.06 -1.41
N CYS A 3 -6.82 0.08 -2.29
CA CYS A 3 -5.66 0.94 -2.09
C CYS A 3 -5.56 1.86 -3.29
N LEU A 4 -5.47 3.17 -3.06
CA LEU A 4 -5.40 4.18 -4.09
C LEU A 4 -4.06 4.92 -3.97
N ALA A 5 -3.42 5.17 -5.11
CA ALA A 5 -2.19 5.93 -5.15
C ALA A 5 -2.15 6.90 -6.33
N SER A 6 -1.44 8.01 -6.12
CA SER A 6 -1.10 9.01 -7.13
C SER A 6 0.42 9.23 -7.10
N LEU A 7 1.05 9.16 -8.27
CA LEU A 7 2.48 9.36 -8.43
C LEU A 7 2.74 10.61 -9.26
N ASP A 8 3.41 11.60 -8.67
CA ASP A 8 4.03 12.67 -9.45
C ASP A 8 5.40 12.21 -9.93
N ILE A 9 5.53 11.98 -11.23
CA ILE A 9 6.75 11.46 -11.85
C ILE A 9 7.90 12.48 -11.78
N LYS A 10 7.61 13.79 -11.79
CA LYS A 10 8.65 14.83 -11.80
C LYS A 10 9.31 14.95 -10.44
N SER A 11 8.51 14.96 -9.37
CA SER A 11 9.00 15.05 -8.00
C SER A 11 9.28 13.68 -7.38
N ARG A 12 8.87 12.57 -8.02
CA ARG A 12 8.89 11.20 -7.46
C ARG A 12 8.14 11.06 -6.13
N GLU A 13 7.18 11.95 -5.88
CA GLU A 13 6.30 11.85 -4.71
C GLU A 13 5.15 10.88 -5.04
N LEU A 14 5.10 9.78 -4.30
CA LEU A 14 3.97 8.87 -4.27
C LEU A 14 3.09 9.24 -3.06
N THR A 15 1.82 9.52 -3.31
CA THR A 15 0.80 9.70 -2.28
C THR A 15 -0.16 8.53 -2.34
N PHE A 16 -0.42 7.86 -1.22
CA PHE A 16 -1.33 6.72 -1.20
C PHE A 16 -2.20 6.67 0.06
N THR A 17 -3.31 5.95 -0.05
CA THR A 17 -4.21 5.61 1.06
C THR A 17 -4.67 4.15 0.94
N ASN A 18 -4.94 3.50 2.06
CA ASN A 18 -5.33 2.09 2.11
C ASN A 18 -6.60 1.90 2.93
N ALA A 19 -7.62 1.33 2.31
CA ALA A 19 -8.92 0.97 2.87
C ALA A 19 -9.09 -0.55 2.88
N GLY A 20 -8.26 -1.21 3.71
CA GLY A 20 -8.39 -2.63 4.06
C GLY A 20 -7.72 -3.64 3.14
N LEU A 21 -6.76 -3.24 2.29
CA LEU A 21 -5.85 -4.18 1.63
C LEU A 21 -4.60 -4.41 2.49
N VAL A 22 -3.82 -5.43 2.14
CA VAL A 22 -2.49 -5.68 2.71
C VAL A 22 -1.63 -4.42 2.54
N GLU A 23 -0.86 -4.07 3.58
CA GLU A 23 0.02 -2.89 3.53
C GLU A 23 1.03 -3.03 2.38
N PRO A 24 1.21 -1.98 1.56
CA PRO A 24 2.20 -1.99 0.49
C PRO A 24 3.61 -2.28 1.00
N LEU A 25 4.48 -2.74 0.10
CA LEU A 25 5.89 -2.97 0.39
C LEU A 25 6.77 -1.93 -0.29
N LEU A 26 7.81 -1.46 0.40
CA LEU A 26 8.91 -0.70 -0.19
C LEU A 26 10.15 -1.57 -0.22
N LYS A 27 10.66 -1.82 -1.43
CA LYS A 27 11.97 -2.43 -1.65
C LYS A 27 13.01 -1.34 -1.88
N SER A 28 14.06 -1.33 -1.07
CA SER A 28 15.21 -0.43 -1.19
C SER A 28 16.49 -1.26 -1.02
N GLY A 29 17.26 -1.41 -2.11
CA GLY A 29 18.37 -2.36 -2.15
C GLY A 29 17.90 -3.80 -1.86
N ASP A 30 18.51 -4.44 -0.87
CA ASP A 30 18.18 -5.80 -0.40
C ASP A 30 17.13 -5.80 0.74
N SER A 31 16.66 -4.62 1.17
CA SER A 31 15.64 -4.48 2.21
C SER A 31 14.24 -4.43 1.61
N VAL A 32 13.28 -5.07 2.29
CA VAL A 32 11.85 -4.97 2.00
C VAL A 32 11.12 -4.67 3.30
N THR A 33 10.30 -3.62 3.31
CA THR A 33 9.55 -3.20 4.50
C THR A 33 8.10 -2.92 4.15
N HIS A 34 7.18 -3.16 5.09
CA HIS A 34 5.80 -2.72 4.95
C HIS A 34 5.71 -1.21 5.18
N VAL A 35 4.91 -0.54 4.35
CA VAL A 35 4.64 0.88 4.46
C VAL A 35 3.22 1.07 4.96
N GLU A 36 3.08 1.22 6.27
CA GLU A 36 1.77 1.38 6.91
C GLU A 36 1.08 2.67 6.44
N ALA A 37 -0.18 2.54 6.02
CA ALA A 37 -1.07 3.66 5.83
C ALA A 37 -1.53 4.25 7.18
N PRO A 38 -1.58 5.58 7.33
CA PRO A 38 -2.06 6.21 8.54
C PRO A 38 -3.57 6.11 8.67
N GLY A 39 -4.06 6.22 9.90
CA GLY A 39 -5.49 6.31 10.18
C GLY A 39 -6.23 4.98 10.11
N PRO A 40 -7.55 5.01 9.84
CA PRO A 40 -8.41 3.83 9.81
C PRO A 40 -8.02 2.83 8.71
N ARG A 41 -8.21 1.53 8.99
CA ARG A 41 -7.82 0.42 8.07
C ARG A 41 -8.98 -0.48 7.67
N GLN A 42 -10.20 -0.12 8.05
CA GLN A 42 -11.40 -0.84 7.66
C GLN A 42 -11.62 -0.77 6.14
N PRO A 43 -12.27 -1.77 5.52
CA PRO A 43 -12.70 -1.66 4.15
C PRO A 43 -13.75 -0.57 3.94
N LEU A 44 -13.79 -0.03 2.71
CA LEU A 44 -14.84 0.89 2.27
C LEU A 44 -16.24 0.32 2.57
N GLY A 45 -17.14 1.18 3.04
CA GLY A 45 -18.54 0.84 3.33
C GLY A 45 -18.79 0.20 4.70
N LEU A 46 -17.76 -0.16 5.48
CA LEU A 46 -17.95 -0.73 6.81
C LEU A 46 -18.39 0.32 7.85
N ILE A 47 -17.85 1.54 7.75
CA ILE A 47 -18.15 2.67 8.63
C ILE A 47 -18.58 3.84 7.74
N ARG A 48 -19.75 4.42 8.03
CA ARG A 48 -20.44 5.40 7.16
C ARG A 48 -19.61 6.65 6.87
N ASP A 49 -18.92 7.17 7.88
CA ASP A 49 -18.23 8.48 7.83
C ASP A 49 -16.73 8.33 8.15
N ILE A 50 -16.13 7.22 7.72
CA ILE A 50 -14.71 6.96 7.90
C ILE A 50 -13.86 7.91 7.06
N VAL A 51 -12.90 8.60 7.71
CA VAL A 51 -11.93 9.47 7.04
C VAL A 51 -10.61 8.73 6.95
N TYR A 52 -10.31 8.23 5.77
CA TYR A 52 -9.00 7.65 5.48
C TYR A 52 -7.96 8.76 5.36
N GLN A 53 -6.76 8.49 5.85
CA GLN A 53 -5.63 9.40 5.73
C GLN A 53 -4.71 8.96 4.61
N GLU A 54 -3.97 9.90 4.05
CA GLU A 54 -2.98 9.64 3.02
C GLU A 54 -1.57 9.69 3.61
N LYS A 55 -0.67 8.92 3.01
CA LYS A 55 0.76 8.96 3.27
C LYS A 55 1.48 9.40 2.02
N LYS A 56 2.46 10.29 2.22
CA LYS A 56 3.38 10.74 1.18
C LYS A 56 4.73 10.09 1.39
N ILE A 57 5.35 9.69 0.30
CA ILE A 57 6.66 9.05 0.27
C ILE A 57 7.39 9.56 -0.97
N HIS A 58 8.63 9.99 -0.78
CA HIS A 58 9.53 10.29 -1.87
C HIS A 58 10.23 8.99 -2.28
N LEU A 59 10.13 8.62 -3.55
CA LEU A 59 10.81 7.44 -4.08
C LEU A 59 12.18 7.85 -4.63
N GLU A 60 13.22 7.16 -4.18
CA GLU A 60 14.55 7.31 -4.75
C GLU A 60 14.73 6.42 -5.99
N PRO A 61 15.59 6.81 -6.96
CA PRO A 61 15.90 5.97 -8.10
C PRO A 61 16.35 4.56 -7.69
N GLY A 62 15.66 3.55 -8.20
CA GLY A 62 15.94 2.14 -7.90
C GLY A 62 15.06 1.55 -6.78
N GLU A 63 14.32 2.38 -6.04
CA GLU A 63 13.31 1.90 -5.10
C GLU A 63 12.06 1.42 -5.84
N ILE A 64 11.40 0.41 -5.27
CA ILE A 64 10.19 -0.18 -5.83
C ILE A 64 9.10 -0.17 -4.77
N PHE A 65 8.01 0.51 -5.07
CA PHE A 65 6.79 0.47 -4.26
C PHE A 65 5.82 -0.57 -4.84
N ILE A 66 5.44 -1.54 -4.02
CA ILE A 66 4.68 -2.72 -4.45
C ILE A 66 3.30 -2.67 -3.80
N PHE A 67 2.28 -2.55 -4.64
CA PHE A 67 0.89 -2.78 -4.26
C PHE A 67 0.54 -4.24 -4.48
N LEU A 68 -0.23 -4.82 -3.57
CA LEU A 68 -0.69 -6.19 -3.66
C LEU A 68 -2.11 -6.32 -3.11
N THR A 69 -2.85 -7.28 -3.67
CA THR A 69 -4.12 -7.74 -3.10
C THR A 69 -3.88 -8.94 -2.19
N ASP A 70 -4.83 -9.22 -1.32
CA ASP A 70 -4.89 -10.41 -0.46
C ASP A 70 -4.76 -11.73 -1.24
N GLY A 71 -5.26 -11.78 -2.47
CA GLY A 71 -5.11 -12.95 -3.34
C GLY A 71 -3.66 -13.41 -3.58
N ILE A 72 -2.63 -12.56 -3.44
CA ILE A 72 -1.23 -12.99 -3.58
C ILE A 72 -0.76 -13.80 -2.36
N PRO A 73 -0.77 -13.27 -1.11
CA PRO A 73 -0.37 -14.05 0.05
C PRO A 73 -1.32 -15.21 0.37
N GLU A 74 -2.59 -15.13 -0.05
CA GLU A 74 -3.58 -16.20 0.17
C GLU A 74 -3.51 -17.32 -0.87
N ALA A 75 -2.99 -17.06 -2.08
CA ALA A 75 -2.82 -18.08 -3.13
C ALA A 75 -1.61 -18.99 -2.86
N GLN A 76 -1.63 -19.71 -1.74
CA GLN A 76 -0.63 -20.69 -1.40
C GLN A 76 -1.04 -22.08 -1.90
N ASN A 77 -0.09 -22.81 -2.50
CA ASN A 77 -0.33 -24.21 -2.80
C ASN A 77 -0.28 -25.02 -1.49
N HIS A 78 -1.43 -25.55 -1.08
CA HIS A 78 -1.57 -26.38 0.11
C HIS A 78 -0.99 -27.79 -0.05
N ALA A 79 -0.65 -28.21 -1.27
CA ALA A 79 0.15 -29.42 -1.50
C ALA A 79 1.63 -29.12 -1.23
N ARG A 80 1.94 -28.98 0.06
CA ARG A 80 3.29 -29.18 0.60
C ARG A 80 3.34 -30.51 1.31
#